data_AF-A0A4Y2DA22-F1
#
_entry.id   AF-A0A4Y2DA22-F1
#
_cell.length_a   1.000
_cell.length_b   1.000
_cell.length_c   1.000
_cell.angle_alpha   90.00
_cell.angle_beta   90.00
_cell.angle_gamma   90.00
#
_symmetry.space_group_name_H-M   'P 1'
#
loop_
_entity.id
_entity.type
_entity.pdbx_description
1 polymer ?
#
loop_
_entity_poly.entity_id
_entity_poly.type
_entity_poly.pdbx_seq_one_letter_code
_entity_poly.pdbx_strand_id
1 'polypeptide(L)'
;PLTLHTSLQAVAVQVHARTLVTVCSVYLPPHDVISQQDLDTLVDQLPTPFILLGDFNGHSTLWGSDDTNSRGRQIERFISNNCLCLLNNDEKTYFHEPTRTFHSLDLAICSPALMPLLNFSVGCDLHNSDHFPLIVSYADSGGAIQYPPRYLFQRADWEKFMQLADVTESMVCTADITEAVQNVVDCIINAANNSIPKCSPRLKKFRRPWWNEACRDSRREEKKQWNIFRRYPTTENHVAFKRAKALARRIRRRSQRESWINFISSITSSISSKQLWKKVKAANGIYHEFPFPVLNTGNATHSAPLDIANTLGHAFAQVSAHDSYSSDFRTIKNRAERTPLRFTARSALPYNSEFRMYEFQKALSLAHDTSPGPDGITYNMLRHLNTTSLSHLLILFNRIWTEQKYPSQ
;
A
#
# COMPACT_ATOMS: atom_id res chain seq x y z
N PRO A 1 10.15 -1.40 -19.84
CA PRO A 1 10.26 -0.22 -20.73
C PRO A 1 9.91 -0.64 -22.16
N LEU A 2 9.11 0.14 -22.86
CA LEU A 2 8.85 -0.08 -24.28
C LEU A 2 10.04 0.45 -25.09
N THR A 3 10.44 -0.30 -26.11
CA THR A 3 11.47 0.15 -27.05
C THR A 3 10.83 1.16 -28.00
N LEU A 4 11.34 2.39 -28.04
CA LEU A 4 10.90 3.44 -28.95
C LEU A 4 11.98 3.69 -30.00
N HIS A 5 11.58 3.78 -31.26
CA HIS A 5 12.39 4.19 -32.38
C HIS A 5 12.12 5.67 -32.66
N THR A 6 12.78 6.55 -31.90
CA THR A 6 12.63 8.00 -32.00
C THR A 6 13.96 8.71 -31.74
N SER A 7 14.15 9.86 -32.37
CA SER A 7 15.25 10.80 -32.08
C SER A 7 14.94 11.70 -30.87
N LEU A 8 13.69 11.73 -30.42
CA LEU A 8 13.23 12.53 -29.29
C LEU A 8 13.70 11.92 -27.96
N GLN A 9 13.89 12.78 -26.95
CA GLN A 9 14.17 12.31 -25.59
C GLN A 9 12.87 11.83 -24.94
N ALA A 10 12.50 10.59 -25.23
CA ALA A 10 11.27 9.97 -24.75
C ALA A 10 11.52 8.56 -24.18
N VAL A 11 10.83 8.24 -23.09
CA VAL A 11 10.84 6.91 -22.46
C VAL A 11 9.43 6.49 -22.13
N ALA A 12 9.00 5.33 -22.64
CA ALA A 12 7.68 4.79 -22.37
C ALA A 12 7.72 3.51 -21.54
N VAL A 13 6.73 3.34 -20.68
CA VAL A 13 6.51 2.13 -19.88
C VAL A 13 5.02 1.81 -19.84
N GLN A 14 4.66 0.53 -19.80
CA GLN A 14 3.30 0.12 -19.49
C GLN A 14 3.17 -0.15 -18.00
N VAL A 15 2.15 0.45 -17.39
CA VAL A 15 1.83 0.28 -15.97
C VAL A 15 0.42 -0.28 -15.88
N HIS A 16 0.27 -1.34 -15.09
CA HIS A 16 -1.04 -1.85 -14.73
C HIS A 16 -1.47 -1.19 -13.42
N ALA A 17 -2.46 -0.28 -13.51
CA ALA A 17 -3.04 0.38 -12.35
C ALA A 17 -4.47 -0.15 -12.10
N ARG A 18 -5.45 0.39 -12.83
CA ARG A 18 -6.82 -0.17 -12.94
C ARG A 18 -6.99 -0.89 -14.27
N THR A 19 -6.48 -0.25 -15.32
CA THR A 19 -6.31 -0.80 -16.66
C THR A 19 -4.83 -0.73 -17.03
N LEU A 20 -4.45 -1.43 -18.09
CA LEU A 20 -3.12 -1.29 -18.67
C LEU A 20 -3.03 0.08 -19.36
N VAL A 21 -2.13 0.93 -18.90
CA VAL A 21 -1.92 2.28 -19.45
C VAL A 21 -0.45 2.45 -19.81
N THR A 22 -0.19 2.99 -20.99
CA THR A 22 1.16 3.38 -21.40
C THR A 22 1.47 4.79 -20.88
N VAL A 23 2.54 4.95 -20.12
CA VAL A 23 3.03 6.25 -19.66
C VAL A 23 4.31 6.56 -20.43
N CYS A 24 4.32 7.67 -21.16
CA CYS A 24 5.47 8.17 -21.89
C CYS A 24 5.95 9.48 -21.28
N SER A 25 7.19 9.48 -20.78
CA SER A 25 7.88 10.70 -20.36
C SER A 25 8.56 11.32 -21.58
N VAL A 26 8.38 12.61 -21.83
CA VAL A 26 8.93 13.33 -22.98
C VAL A 26 9.68 14.57 -22.52
N TYR A 27 10.86 14.82 -23.07
CA TYR A 27 11.59 16.08 -22.90
C TYR A 27 11.92 16.65 -24.28
N LEU A 28 11.46 17.86 -24.56
CA LEU A 28 11.78 18.59 -25.79
C LEU A 28 12.73 19.73 -25.44
N PRO A 29 14.02 19.66 -25.83
CA PRO A 29 14.97 20.73 -25.51
C PRO A 29 14.54 22.08 -26.14
N PRO A 30 14.75 23.21 -25.43
CA PRO A 30 14.23 24.51 -25.85
C PRO A 30 14.82 25.04 -27.17
N HIS A 31 16.03 24.61 -27.53
CA HIS A 31 16.77 25.11 -28.69
C HIS A 31 16.85 24.12 -29.86
N ASP A 32 16.32 22.91 -29.70
CA ASP A 32 16.42 21.88 -30.72
C ASP A 32 15.34 22.06 -31.80
N VAL A 33 15.69 21.84 -33.06
CA VAL A 33 14.69 21.82 -34.13
C VAL A 33 14.08 20.42 -34.17
N ILE A 34 12.80 20.32 -33.82
CA ILE A 34 12.04 19.05 -33.81
C ILE A 34 11.07 19.08 -34.97
N SER A 35 11.00 18.00 -35.74
CA SER A 35 10.03 17.89 -36.83
C SER A 35 8.64 17.50 -36.32
N GLN A 36 7.60 17.89 -37.05
CA GLN A 36 6.23 17.45 -36.74
C GLN A 36 6.09 15.92 -36.85
N GLN A 37 6.73 15.33 -37.86
CA GLN A 37 6.70 13.89 -38.11
C GLN A 37 7.30 13.08 -36.95
N ASP A 38 8.35 13.58 -36.28
CA ASP A 38 8.95 12.87 -35.13
C ASP A 38 7.97 12.76 -33.95
N LEU A 39 7.15 13.79 -33.73
CA LEU A 39 6.11 13.79 -32.69
C LEU A 39 4.96 12.84 -33.04
N ASP A 40 4.50 12.88 -34.29
CA ASP A 40 3.42 12.00 -34.76
C ASP A 40 3.87 10.52 -34.71
N THR A 41 5.08 10.23 -35.21
CA THR A 41 5.68 8.89 -35.18
C THR A 41 5.94 8.38 -33.76
N LEU A 42 6.16 9.27 -32.79
CA LEU A 42 6.27 8.88 -31.38
C LEU A 42 4.95 8.31 -30.86
N VAL A 43 3.81 8.96 -31.16
CA VAL A 43 2.49 8.53 -30.69
C VAL A 43 2.04 7.24 -31.36
N ASP A 44 2.32 7.07 -32.65
CA ASP A 44 2.01 5.84 -33.38
C ASP A 44 2.66 4.58 -32.76
N GLN A 45 3.76 4.76 -32.04
CA GLN A 45 4.47 3.68 -31.35
C GLN A 45 3.90 3.34 -29.97
N LEU A 46 3.00 4.16 -29.42
CA LEU A 46 2.48 4.00 -28.06
C LEU A 46 1.19 3.16 -28.05
N PRO A 47 1.17 2.00 -27.37
CA PRO A 47 -0.07 1.25 -27.20
C PRO A 47 -1.12 2.07 -26.45
N THR A 48 -2.32 2.16 -27.02
CA THR A 48 -3.46 2.84 -26.39
C THR A 48 -4.09 2.00 -25.27
N PRO A 49 -4.60 2.62 -24.20
CA PRO A 49 -4.57 4.05 -23.93
C PRO A 49 -3.22 4.52 -23.35
N PHE A 50 -2.82 5.77 -23.63
CA PHE A 50 -1.56 6.34 -23.18
C PHE A 50 -1.68 7.76 -22.59
N ILE A 51 -0.66 8.14 -21.82
CA ILE A 51 -0.45 9.49 -21.28
C ILE A 51 0.97 9.94 -21.61
N LEU A 52 1.10 11.14 -22.15
CA LEU A 52 2.37 11.86 -22.35
C LEU A 52 2.55 12.88 -21.22
N LEU A 53 3.71 12.84 -20.56
CA LEU A 53 4.06 13.76 -19.48
C LEU A 53 5.47 14.32 -19.72
N GLY A 54 5.66 15.60 -19.49
CA GLY A 54 7.01 16.16 -19.36
C GLY A 54 7.12 17.60 -19.83
N ASP A 55 8.35 18.03 -20.08
CA ASP A 55 8.67 19.41 -20.44
C ASP A 55 8.79 19.55 -21.96
N PHE A 56 7.88 20.34 -22.53
CA PHE A 56 7.76 20.54 -23.97
C PHE A 56 8.42 21.85 -24.44
N ASN A 57 8.86 22.72 -23.51
CA ASN A 57 9.47 24.02 -23.80
C ASN A 57 8.68 24.87 -24.82
N GLY A 58 7.35 24.76 -24.81
CA GLY A 58 6.45 25.45 -25.73
C GLY A 58 5.49 26.38 -25.02
N HIS A 59 5.30 27.59 -25.55
CA HIS A 59 4.34 28.56 -25.04
C HIS A 59 3.08 28.57 -25.91
N SER A 60 1.93 28.37 -25.29
CA SER A 60 0.62 28.53 -25.92
C SER A 60 -0.41 29.02 -24.91
N THR A 61 -1.34 29.83 -25.40
CA THR A 61 -2.54 30.23 -24.68
C THR A 61 -3.44 29.04 -24.31
N LEU A 62 -3.35 27.89 -25.00
CA LEU A 62 -4.14 26.68 -24.69
C LEU A 62 -3.81 26.04 -23.34
N TRP A 63 -2.61 26.27 -22.81
CA TRP A 63 -2.19 25.77 -21.49
C TRP A 63 -1.71 26.91 -20.58
N GLY A 64 -2.24 28.11 -20.80
CA GLY A 64 -2.09 29.24 -19.88
C GLY A 64 -0.79 30.05 -20.04
N SER A 65 -0.14 30.04 -21.21
CA SER A 65 0.88 31.06 -21.53
C SER A 65 0.22 32.35 -22.01
N ASP A 66 0.94 33.48 -21.89
CA ASP A 66 0.42 34.79 -22.29
C ASP A 66 0.41 34.96 -23.82
N ASP A 67 1.27 34.23 -24.52
CA ASP A 67 1.42 34.20 -25.96
C ASP A 67 1.66 32.77 -26.49
N THR A 68 1.50 32.60 -27.81
CA THR A 68 1.78 31.35 -28.50
C THR A 68 3.01 31.46 -29.39
N ASN A 69 4.08 30.74 -29.05
CA ASN A 69 5.32 30.69 -29.82
C ASN A 69 5.27 29.61 -30.92
N SER A 70 6.33 29.50 -31.72
CA SER A 70 6.41 28.51 -32.83
C SER A 70 6.31 27.07 -32.32
N ARG A 71 7.00 26.76 -31.21
CA ARG A 71 6.92 25.45 -30.55
C ARG A 71 5.51 25.14 -30.04
N GLY A 72 4.85 26.12 -29.43
CA GLY A 72 3.47 25.99 -28.97
C GLY A 72 2.53 25.65 -30.10
N ARG A 73 2.55 26.42 -31.21
CA ARG A 73 1.76 26.10 -32.41
C ARG A 73 2.03 24.70 -32.97
N GLN A 74 3.27 24.23 -32.89
CA GLN A 74 3.60 22.87 -33.31
C GLN A 74 2.94 21.82 -32.41
N ILE A 75 2.98 22.02 -31.08
CA ILE A 75 2.35 21.12 -30.11
C ILE A 75 0.81 21.18 -30.23
N GLU A 76 0.22 22.35 -30.49
CA GLU A 76 -1.22 22.49 -30.76
C GLU A 76 -1.64 21.64 -31.97
N ARG A 77 -0.87 21.69 -33.06
CA ARG A 77 -1.10 20.86 -34.25
C ARG A 77 -0.92 19.38 -33.94
N PHE A 78 0.11 19.02 -33.20
CA PHE A 78 0.34 17.64 -32.75
C PHE A 78 -0.84 17.08 -31.95
N ILE A 79 -1.38 17.86 -31.00
CA ILE A 79 -2.57 17.48 -30.22
C ILE A 79 -3.78 17.31 -31.14
N SER A 80 -4.01 18.26 -32.06
CA SER A 80 -5.14 18.24 -32.98
C SER A 80 -5.08 17.07 -33.97
N ASN A 81 -3.93 16.84 -34.59
CA ASN A 81 -3.74 15.83 -35.64
C ASN A 81 -3.94 14.41 -35.10
N ASN A 82 -3.53 14.17 -33.85
CA ASN A 82 -3.61 12.85 -33.22
C ASN A 82 -4.84 12.70 -32.31
N CYS A 83 -5.78 13.64 -32.35
CA CYS A 83 -7.00 13.68 -31.53
C CYS A 83 -6.71 13.48 -30.02
N LEU A 84 -5.68 14.14 -29.50
CA LEU A 84 -5.27 14.02 -28.10
C LEU A 84 -6.00 15.01 -27.20
N CYS A 85 -6.05 14.73 -25.91
CA CYS A 85 -6.67 15.59 -24.91
C CYS A 85 -5.62 16.22 -23.99
N LEU A 86 -5.66 17.54 -23.84
CA LEU A 86 -4.82 18.29 -22.91
C LEU A 86 -5.46 18.31 -21.51
N LEU A 87 -4.69 17.98 -20.48
CA LEU A 87 -5.15 17.94 -19.08
C LEU A 87 -4.84 19.23 -18.30
N ASN A 88 -3.92 20.07 -18.79
CA ASN A 88 -3.51 21.30 -18.13
C ASN A 88 -4.69 22.26 -17.93
N ASN A 89 -4.69 23.00 -16.82
CA ASN A 89 -5.77 23.90 -16.38
C ASN A 89 -5.26 25.33 -16.09
N ASP A 90 -4.37 25.84 -16.93
CA ASP A 90 -3.70 27.15 -16.83
C ASP A 90 -2.81 27.38 -15.60
N GLU A 91 -2.68 26.39 -14.71
CA GLU A 91 -1.73 26.44 -13.60
C GLU A 91 -0.28 26.49 -14.12
N LYS A 92 0.54 27.36 -13.53
CA LYS A 92 1.94 27.55 -13.92
C LYS A 92 2.81 26.40 -13.43
N THR A 93 3.62 25.82 -14.31
CA THR A 93 4.41 24.62 -14.06
C THR A 93 5.90 24.90 -13.88
N TYR A 94 6.35 26.11 -14.17
CA TYR A 94 7.75 26.52 -14.11
C TYR A 94 7.92 27.87 -13.40
N PHE A 95 8.96 28.01 -12.59
CA PHE A 95 9.36 29.26 -11.95
C PHE A 95 10.76 29.69 -12.42
N HIS A 96 10.81 30.77 -13.19
CA HIS A 96 12.07 31.35 -13.65
C HIS A 96 12.65 32.25 -12.56
N GLU A 97 13.63 31.74 -11.80
CA GLU A 97 14.22 32.46 -10.66
C GLU A 97 14.81 33.85 -11.02
N PRO A 98 15.53 34.03 -12.14
CA PRO A 98 16.14 35.32 -12.48
C PRO A 98 15.13 36.45 -12.67
N THR A 99 14.06 36.21 -13.43
CA THR A 99 13.01 37.22 -13.70
C THR A 99 11.88 37.17 -12.67
N ARG A 100 11.83 36.13 -11.84
CA ARG A 100 10.78 35.86 -10.84
C ARG A 100 9.40 35.70 -11.48
N THR A 101 9.36 35.16 -12.69
CA THR A 101 8.12 34.92 -13.46
C THR A 101 7.75 33.45 -13.44
N PHE A 102 6.49 33.18 -13.75
CA PHE A 102 5.93 31.83 -13.79
C PHE A 102 5.46 31.50 -15.20
N HIS A 103 5.80 30.31 -15.68
CA HIS A 103 5.48 29.85 -17.04
C HIS A 103 4.84 28.46 -17.00
N SER A 104 4.21 28.06 -18.10
CA SER A 104 3.59 26.75 -18.28
C SER A 104 4.30 26.03 -19.42
N LEU A 105 5.30 25.23 -19.09
CA LEU A 105 6.16 24.51 -20.05
C LEU A 105 5.94 23.00 -20.02
N ASP A 106 5.50 22.50 -18.87
CA ASP A 106 5.26 21.08 -18.62
C ASP A 106 3.81 20.72 -18.96
N LEU A 107 3.62 19.71 -19.81
CA LEU A 107 2.31 19.31 -20.29
C LEU A 107 1.96 17.89 -19.85
N ALA A 108 0.67 17.69 -19.61
CA ALA A 108 0.04 16.41 -19.46
C ALA A 108 -1.00 16.22 -20.57
N ILE A 109 -0.74 15.30 -21.48
CA ILE A 109 -1.57 15.02 -22.66
C ILE A 109 -1.97 13.54 -22.60
N CYS A 110 -3.20 13.18 -22.94
CA CYS A 110 -3.66 11.80 -22.87
C CYS A 110 -4.52 11.40 -24.07
N SER A 111 -4.68 10.09 -24.27
CA SER A 111 -5.68 9.56 -25.20
C SER A 111 -7.11 9.90 -24.71
N PRO A 112 -8.08 10.13 -25.60
CA PRO A 112 -9.46 10.49 -25.23
C PRO A 112 -10.13 9.55 -24.23
N ALA A 113 -9.81 8.24 -24.30
CA ALA A 113 -10.34 7.24 -23.38
C ALA A 113 -9.97 7.47 -21.91
N LEU A 114 -8.88 8.20 -21.63
CA LEU A 114 -8.43 8.47 -20.25
C LEU A 114 -8.93 9.81 -19.72
N MET A 115 -9.26 10.77 -20.57
CA MET A 115 -9.68 12.12 -20.16
C MET A 115 -10.76 12.14 -19.07
N PRO A 116 -11.89 11.41 -19.17
CA PRO A 116 -12.92 11.43 -18.13
C PRO A 116 -12.53 10.69 -16.85
N LEU A 117 -11.44 9.93 -16.89
CA LEU A 117 -10.98 9.10 -15.78
C LEU A 117 -9.89 9.76 -14.94
N LEU A 118 -9.37 10.92 -15.36
CA LEU A 118 -8.20 11.55 -14.76
C LEU A 118 -8.53 12.93 -14.17
N ASN A 119 -7.87 13.25 -13.07
CA ASN A 119 -7.76 14.57 -12.48
C ASN A 119 -6.33 15.07 -12.67
N PHE A 120 -6.19 16.37 -12.93
CA PHE A 120 -4.91 17.06 -13.05
C PHE A 120 -4.80 18.16 -11.99
N SER A 121 -3.59 18.30 -11.44
CA SER A 121 -3.23 19.42 -10.57
C SER A 121 -1.74 19.66 -10.60
N VAL A 122 -1.31 20.90 -10.37
CA VAL A 122 0.09 21.26 -10.22
C VAL A 122 0.46 21.34 -8.74
N GLY A 123 1.60 20.76 -8.38
CA GLY A 123 2.09 20.78 -7.01
C GLY A 123 2.37 22.20 -6.51
N CYS A 124 2.05 22.47 -5.24
CA CYS A 124 2.26 23.80 -4.66
C CYS A 124 3.72 24.16 -4.30
N ASP A 125 4.67 23.25 -4.55
CA ASP A 125 6.05 23.31 -4.06
C ASP A 125 7.01 22.84 -5.16
N LEU A 126 8.12 23.57 -5.32
CA LEU A 126 9.14 23.30 -6.34
C LEU A 126 10.07 22.13 -5.98
N HIS A 127 10.07 21.68 -4.72
CA HIS A 127 10.89 20.55 -4.27
C HIS A 127 12.42 20.65 -4.53
N ASN A 128 12.95 21.88 -4.63
CA ASN A 128 14.33 22.21 -5.00
C ASN A 128 14.66 22.14 -6.51
N SER A 129 13.66 21.96 -7.36
CA SER A 129 13.73 22.32 -8.78
C SER A 129 13.26 23.77 -8.96
N ASP A 130 13.20 24.17 -10.21
CA ASP A 130 12.53 25.30 -10.83
C ASP A 130 11.18 24.89 -11.48
N HIS A 131 10.93 23.59 -11.65
CA HIS A 131 9.63 23.05 -12.08
C HIS A 131 8.75 22.63 -10.90
N PHE A 132 7.45 22.84 -11.05
CA PHE A 132 6.42 22.27 -10.19
C PHE A 132 6.04 20.88 -10.68
N PRO A 133 5.84 19.90 -9.78
CA PRO A 133 5.47 18.56 -10.20
C PRO A 133 4.03 18.57 -10.74
N LEU A 134 3.84 17.95 -11.90
CA LEU A 134 2.52 17.60 -12.41
C LEU A 134 1.97 16.40 -11.65
N ILE A 135 0.74 16.51 -11.14
CA ILE A 135 0.06 15.45 -10.40
C ILE A 135 -1.17 15.02 -11.20
N VAL A 136 -1.06 13.86 -11.84
CA VAL A 136 -2.17 13.19 -12.51
C VAL A 136 -2.65 12.04 -11.63
N SER A 137 -3.94 12.02 -11.30
CA SER A 137 -4.57 10.96 -10.52
C SER A 137 -5.86 10.50 -11.19
N TYR A 138 -6.38 9.32 -10.83
CA TYR A 138 -7.71 8.94 -11.30
C TYR A 138 -8.80 9.81 -10.64
N ALA A 139 -9.85 10.18 -11.37
CA ALA A 139 -10.94 11.00 -10.85
C ALA A 139 -11.63 10.34 -9.63
N ASP A 140 -11.80 9.02 -9.69
CA ASP A 140 -12.32 8.17 -8.62
C ASP A 140 -11.21 7.64 -7.68
N SER A 141 -10.12 8.39 -7.49
CA SER A 141 -8.99 7.99 -6.63
C SER A 141 -9.31 8.00 -5.12
N GLY A 142 -10.59 7.90 -4.73
CA GLY A 142 -11.02 7.61 -3.35
C GLY A 142 -10.47 6.30 -2.77
N GLY A 143 -9.97 5.39 -3.62
CA GLY A 143 -9.33 4.14 -3.21
C GLY A 143 -7.83 4.11 -3.48
N ALA A 144 -7.01 4.83 -2.70
CA ALA A 144 -5.65 4.33 -2.46
C ALA A 144 -5.76 2.89 -1.95
N ILE A 145 -4.84 1.98 -2.29
CA ILE A 145 -4.82 0.61 -1.72
C ILE A 145 -4.92 0.75 -0.20
N GLN A 146 -6.10 0.46 0.36
CA GLN A 146 -6.35 0.52 1.78
C GLN A 146 -5.97 -0.84 2.32
N TYR A 147 -4.99 -0.88 3.22
CA TYR A 147 -4.74 -2.12 3.93
C TYR A 147 -5.87 -2.33 4.93
N PRO A 148 -6.38 -3.56 5.08
CA PRO A 148 -7.30 -3.86 6.16
C PRO A 148 -6.66 -3.42 7.48
N PRO A 149 -7.41 -2.67 8.31
CA PRO A 149 -6.89 -2.13 9.56
C PRO A 149 -6.51 -3.28 10.49
N ARG A 150 -5.25 -3.31 10.93
CA ARG A 150 -4.70 -4.32 11.85
C ARG A 150 -4.57 -3.77 13.26
N TYR A 151 -4.86 -4.59 14.26
CA TYR A 151 -4.65 -4.22 15.66
C TYR A 151 -3.18 -3.93 15.96
N LEU A 152 -2.92 -2.84 16.70
CA LEU A 152 -1.60 -2.46 17.16
C LEU A 152 -1.41 -2.91 18.61
N PHE A 153 -1.12 -4.21 18.80
CA PHE A 153 -0.99 -4.80 20.15
C PHE A 153 0.05 -4.12 21.05
N GLN A 154 1.08 -3.50 20.47
CA GLN A 154 2.07 -2.72 21.23
C GLN A 154 1.49 -1.44 21.88
N ARG A 155 0.28 -1.03 21.48
CA ARG A 155 -0.44 0.13 22.00
C ARG A 155 -1.77 -0.27 22.63
N ALA A 156 -1.98 -1.56 22.87
CA ALA A 156 -3.19 -2.06 23.49
C ALA A 156 -3.26 -1.60 24.95
N ASP A 157 -4.46 -1.21 25.37
CA ASP A 157 -4.81 -1.09 26.78
C ASP A 157 -5.30 -2.46 27.25
N TRP A 158 -4.39 -3.30 27.72
CA TRP A 158 -4.71 -4.67 28.10
C TRP A 158 -5.56 -4.77 29.37
N GLU A 159 -5.44 -3.79 30.27
CA GLU A 159 -6.28 -3.73 31.47
C GLU A 159 -7.74 -3.48 31.08
N LYS A 160 -7.98 -2.48 30.22
CA LYS A 160 -9.31 -2.21 29.66
C LYS A 160 -9.82 -3.38 28.82
N PHE A 161 -8.95 -4.01 28.03
CA PHE A 161 -9.33 -5.21 27.26
C PHE A 161 -9.81 -6.34 28.18
N MET A 162 -9.05 -6.65 29.23
CA MET A 162 -9.35 -7.72 30.18
C MET A 162 -10.66 -7.48 30.95
N GLN A 163 -11.02 -6.21 31.20
CA GLN A 163 -12.29 -5.83 31.82
C GLN A 163 -13.48 -5.95 30.87
N LEU A 164 -13.29 -5.61 29.59
CA LEU A 164 -14.37 -5.61 28.60
C LEU A 164 -14.58 -6.97 27.93
N ALA A 165 -13.54 -7.78 27.80
CA ALA A 165 -13.58 -9.13 27.22
C ALA A 165 -14.06 -10.15 28.27
N ASP A 166 -15.16 -9.84 28.95
CA ASP A 166 -15.72 -10.68 29.99
C ASP A 166 -16.72 -11.66 29.37
N VAL A 167 -16.22 -12.87 29.09
CA VAL A 167 -17.05 -13.96 28.59
C VAL A 167 -17.83 -14.51 29.77
N THR A 168 -19.17 -14.49 29.68
CA THR A 168 -20.06 -14.96 30.76
C THR A 168 -20.56 -16.38 30.51
N GLU A 169 -21.01 -17.05 31.57
CA GLU A 169 -21.63 -18.37 31.47
C GLU A 169 -22.85 -18.37 30.52
N SER A 170 -23.67 -17.33 30.58
CA SER A 170 -24.85 -17.20 29.70
C SER A 170 -24.51 -17.16 28.22
N MET A 171 -23.35 -16.59 27.84
CA MET A 171 -22.89 -16.58 26.44
C MET A 171 -22.50 -17.97 25.96
N VAL A 172 -21.90 -18.79 26.84
CA VAL A 172 -21.36 -20.11 26.47
C VAL A 172 -22.34 -21.26 26.69
N CYS A 173 -23.46 -21.03 27.37
CA CYS A 173 -24.48 -22.05 27.70
C CYS A 173 -25.76 -21.95 26.84
N THR A 174 -25.75 -21.22 25.73
CA THR A 174 -26.89 -21.17 24.78
C THR A 174 -27.13 -22.55 24.15
N ALA A 175 -28.39 -22.87 23.81
CA ALA A 175 -28.74 -24.19 23.30
C ALA A 175 -28.07 -24.52 21.95
N ASP A 176 -27.91 -23.51 21.09
CA ASP A 176 -27.14 -23.63 19.85
C ASP A 176 -25.67 -23.26 20.08
N ILE A 177 -24.77 -24.16 19.66
CA ILE A 177 -23.32 -23.97 19.71
C ILE A 177 -22.89 -22.85 18.77
N THR A 178 -23.53 -22.71 17.62
CA THR A 178 -23.18 -21.65 16.66
C THR A 178 -23.44 -20.28 17.27
N GLU A 179 -24.59 -20.11 17.90
CA GLU A 179 -24.93 -18.90 18.66
C GLU A 179 -23.95 -18.67 19.83
N ALA A 180 -23.59 -19.71 20.58
CA ALA A 180 -22.64 -19.61 21.68
C ALA A 180 -21.29 -19.08 21.21
N VAL A 181 -20.77 -19.64 20.11
CA VAL A 181 -19.50 -19.22 19.51
C VAL A 181 -19.60 -17.77 19.03
N GLN A 182 -20.68 -17.39 18.35
CA GLN A 182 -20.85 -16.02 17.85
C GLN A 182 -20.88 -15.00 19.00
N ASN A 183 -21.59 -15.29 20.09
CA ASN A 183 -21.64 -14.43 21.27
C ASN A 183 -20.26 -14.19 21.88
N VAL A 184 -19.43 -15.25 21.99
CA VAL A 184 -18.05 -15.14 22.47
C VAL A 184 -17.19 -14.34 21.50
N VAL A 185 -17.33 -14.57 20.19
CA VAL A 185 -16.60 -13.82 19.16
C VAL A 185 -16.91 -12.34 19.24
N ASP A 186 -18.20 -11.99 19.29
CA ASP A 186 -18.65 -10.60 19.37
C ASP A 186 -18.16 -9.94 20.66
N CYS A 187 -18.20 -10.62 21.80
CA CYS A 187 -17.65 -10.12 23.07
C CYS A 187 -16.17 -9.75 22.94
N ILE A 188 -15.34 -10.68 22.46
CA ILE A 188 -13.88 -10.49 22.36
C ILE A 188 -13.54 -9.41 21.33
N ILE A 189 -14.21 -9.40 20.17
CA ILE A 189 -13.96 -8.42 19.11
C ILE A 189 -14.41 -7.02 19.53
N ASN A 190 -15.55 -6.89 20.20
CA ASN A 190 -16.02 -5.61 20.74
C ASN A 190 -15.07 -5.08 21.80
N ALA A 191 -14.58 -5.93 22.72
CA ALA A 191 -13.57 -5.54 23.68
C ALA A 191 -12.29 -5.05 22.97
N ALA A 192 -11.78 -5.82 22.00
CA ALA A 192 -10.60 -5.45 21.23
C ALA A 192 -10.76 -4.13 20.46
N ASN A 193 -11.92 -3.88 19.86
CA ASN A 193 -12.21 -2.62 19.17
C ASN A 193 -12.19 -1.40 20.11
N ASN A 194 -12.54 -1.58 21.38
CA ASN A 194 -12.62 -0.52 22.38
C ASN A 194 -11.32 -0.28 23.16
N SER A 195 -10.38 -1.23 23.14
CA SER A 195 -9.14 -1.18 23.93
C SER A 195 -7.87 -1.23 23.09
N ILE A 196 -7.94 -1.72 21.84
CA ILE A 196 -6.77 -1.91 20.98
C ILE A 196 -6.87 -1.01 19.74
N PRO A 197 -6.03 0.03 19.62
CA PRO A 197 -6.01 0.88 18.45
C PRO A 197 -5.69 0.08 17.18
N LYS A 198 -6.44 0.30 16.10
CA LYS A 198 -6.12 -0.25 14.77
C LYS A 198 -5.19 0.68 14.00
N CYS A 199 -4.39 0.10 13.09
CA CYS A 199 -3.56 0.89 12.20
C CYS A 199 -4.41 1.65 11.20
N SER A 200 -3.94 2.84 10.80
CA SER A 200 -4.59 3.58 9.71
C SER A 200 -4.60 2.73 8.43
N PRO A 201 -5.71 2.67 7.70
CA PRO A 201 -5.78 1.98 6.41
C PRO A 201 -4.92 2.67 5.34
N ARG A 202 -4.53 3.93 5.59
CA ARG A 202 -3.66 4.69 4.68
C ARG A 202 -2.25 4.11 4.73
N LEU A 203 -1.67 3.93 3.54
CA LEU A 203 -0.25 3.66 3.34
C LEU A 203 0.59 4.55 4.28
N LYS A 204 1.37 3.93 5.17
CA LYS A 204 2.35 4.67 5.96
C LYS A 204 3.30 5.33 4.96
N LYS A 205 3.31 6.67 4.94
CA LYS A 205 4.39 7.44 4.29
C LYS A 205 5.72 6.82 4.73
N PHE A 206 6.60 6.55 3.78
CA PHE A 206 7.94 6.01 4.03
C PHE A 206 8.51 6.62 5.30
N ARG A 207 8.78 5.78 6.31
CA ARG A 207 9.37 6.25 7.57
C ARG A 207 10.78 6.71 7.25
N ARG A 208 10.96 8.03 7.16
CA ARG A 208 12.28 8.69 7.09
C ARG A 208 12.81 8.75 8.52
N PRO A 209 13.74 7.88 8.95
CA PRO A 209 14.13 7.79 10.36
C PRO A 209 14.74 9.09 10.89
N TRP A 210 15.34 9.87 9.98
CA TRP A 210 15.90 11.19 10.22
C TRP A 210 14.88 12.34 10.29
N TRP A 211 13.60 12.11 10.00
CA TRP A 211 12.58 13.15 10.00
C TRP A 211 12.03 13.42 11.40
N ASN A 212 12.61 14.38 12.07
CA ASN A 212 12.26 14.79 13.44
C ASN A 212 11.41 16.08 13.48
N GLU A 213 11.17 16.60 14.68
CA GLU A 213 10.39 17.82 14.91
C GLU A 213 11.03 19.06 14.28
N ALA A 214 12.34 19.25 14.47
CA ALA A 214 13.07 20.35 13.84
C ALA A 214 12.94 20.35 12.30
N CYS A 215 12.93 19.18 11.67
CA CYS A 215 12.65 19.05 10.23
C CYS A 215 11.22 19.47 9.87
N ARG A 216 10.23 19.14 10.71
CA ARG A 216 8.82 19.54 10.50
C ARG A 216 8.65 21.06 10.60
N ASP A 217 9.22 21.66 11.64
CA ASP A 217 9.05 23.09 11.90
C ASP A 217 9.76 23.94 10.86
N SER A 218 11.01 23.59 10.54
CA SER A 218 11.75 24.30 9.49
C SER A 218 11.09 24.17 8.12
N ARG A 219 10.48 23.01 7.79
CA ARG A 219 9.71 22.85 6.55
C ARG A 219 8.40 23.64 6.57
N ARG A 220 7.73 23.74 7.72
CA ARG A 220 6.53 24.56 7.89
C ARG A 220 6.85 26.03 7.64
N GLU A 221 7.93 26.53 8.21
CA GLU A 221 8.37 27.92 8.04
C GLU A 221 8.82 28.19 6.60
N GLU A 222 9.61 27.29 5.99
CA GLU A 222 9.97 27.38 4.56
C GLU A 222 8.73 27.51 3.67
N LYS A 223 7.70 26.67 3.91
CA LYS A 223 6.45 26.70 3.15
C LYS A 223 5.65 27.98 3.39
N LYS A 224 5.65 28.50 4.61
CA LYS A 224 5.02 29.78 4.94
C LYS A 224 5.65 30.92 4.15
N GLN A 225 6.98 31.04 4.19
CA GLN A 225 7.71 32.08 3.47
C GLN A 225 7.58 31.96 1.96
N TRP A 226 7.56 30.72 1.44
CA TRP A 226 7.28 30.44 0.03
C TRP A 226 5.90 30.96 -0.39
N ASN A 227 4.85 30.66 0.37
CA ASN A 227 3.50 31.11 0.05
C ASN A 227 3.37 32.64 0.06
N ILE A 228 4.06 33.31 0.98
CA ILE A 228 4.11 34.78 1.03
C ILE A 228 4.80 35.34 -0.21
N PHE A 229 6.00 34.84 -0.53
CA PHE A 229 6.75 35.27 -1.72
C PHE A 229 5.96 35.03 -3.02
N ARG A 230 5.30 33.88 -3.15
CA ARG A 230 4.50 33.54 -4.33
C ARG A 230 3.31 34.50 -4.53
N ARG A 231 2.70 34.96 -3.44
CA ARG A 231 1.61 35.95 -3.50
C ARG A 231 2.12 37.37 -3.73
N TYR A 232 3.29 37.69 -3.16
CA TYR A 232 3.88 39.02 -3.18
C TYR A 232 5.38 38.93 -3.52
N PRO A 233 5.75 38.96 -4.82
CA PRO A 233 7.12 38.71 -5.31
C PRO A 233 8.15 39.84 -5.04
N THR A 234 8.12 40.44 -3.85
CA THR A 234 9.05 41.50 -3.46
C THR A 234 10.44 40.94 -3.17
N THR A 235 11.47 41.77 -3.29
CA THR A 235 12.86 41.38 -2.96
C THR A 235 13.00 40.96 -1.50
N GLU A 236 12.29 41.62 -0.58
CA GLU A 236 12.28 41.26 0.85
C GLU A 236 11.72 39.85 1.07
N ASN A 237 10.57 39.54 0.49
CA ASN A 237 9.95 38.22 0.61
C ASN A 237 10.82 37.13 -0.04
N HIS A 238 11.49 37.45 -1.16
CA HIS A 238 12.44 36.54 -1.80
C HIS A 238 13.62 36.22 -0.87
N VAL A 239 14.20 37.24 -0.22
CA VAL A 239 15.31 37.07 0.73
C VAL A 239 14.85 36.25 1.95
N ALA A 240 13.66 36.54 2.49
CA ALA A 240 13.09 35.79 3.61
C ALA A 240 12.90 34.30 3.27
N PHE A 241 12.32 34.00 2.09
CA PHE A 241 12.19 32.64 1.58
C PHE A 241 13.55 31.96 1.40
N LYS A 242 14.54 32.62 0.77
CA LYS A 242 15.90 32.06 0.59
C LYS A 242 16.56 31.72 1.93
N ARG A 243 16.42 32.58 2.95
CA ARG A 243 16.91 32.33 4.31
C ARG A 243 16.24 31.11 4.93
N ALA A 244 14.91 31.03 4.88
CA ALA A 244 14.16 29.88 5.41
C ALA A 244 14.52 28.57 4.69
N LYS A 245 14.65 28.60 3.36
CA LYS A 245 15.08 27.46 2.54
C LYS A 245 16.49 26.99 2.90
N ALA A 246 17.44 27.92 3.09
CA ALA A 246 18.80 27.59 3.51
C ALA A 246 18.85 26.95 4.90
N LEU A 247 18.06 27.47 5.85
CA LEU A 247 17.94 26.92 7.20
C LEU A 247 17.33 25.51 7.20
N ALA A 248 16.20 25.33 6.50
CA ALA A 248 15.56 24.02 6.36
C ALA A 248 16.51 22.99 5.73
N ARG A 249 17.28 23.39 4.70
CA ARG A 249 18.32 22.54 4.10
C ARG A 249 19.42 22.15 5.08
N ARG A 250 19.88 23.09 5.92
CA ARG A 250 20.89 22.82 6.96
C ARG A 250 20.38 21.83 8.00
N ILE A 251 19.17 22.06 8.53
CA ILE A 251 18.54 21.18 9.54
C ILE A 251 18.34 19.78 8.96
N ARG A 252 17.81 19.68 7.73
CA ARG A 252 17.63 18.40 7.03
C ARG A 252 18.94 17.61 6.93
N ARG A 253 20.02 18.24 6.46
CA ARG A 253 21.34 17.59 6.34
C ARG A 253 21.89 17.14 7.69
N ARG A 254 21.72 17.97 8.73
CA ARG A 254 22.14 17.63 10.10
C ARG A 254 21.38 16.40 10.61
N SER A 255 20.05 16.39 10.53
CA SER A 255 19.23 15.28 11.02
C SER A 255 19.45 13.98 10.23
N GLN A 256 19.71 14.07 8.92
CA GLN A 256 20.14 12.91 8.12
C GLN A 256 21.47 12.34 8.63
N ARG A 257 22.46 13.19 8.88
CA ARG A 257 23.76 12.78 9.41
C ARG A 257 23.65 12.15 10.80
N GLU A 258 22.94 12.78 11.72
CA GLU A 258 22.75 12.28 13.09
C GLU A 258 22.02 10.94 13.11
N SER A 259 20.94 10.81 12.31
CA SER A 259 20.24 9.55 12.17
C SER A 259 21.13 8.44 11.59
N TRP A 260 22.01 8.78 10.65
CA TRP A 260 22.95 7.82 10.08
C TRP A 260 23.98 7.37 11.11
N ILE A 261 24.56 8.32 11.87
CA ILE A 261 25.47 8.02 12.98
C ILE A 261 24.79 7.07 13.97
N ASN A 262 23.58 7.40 14.43
CA ASN A 262 22.83 6.57 15.36
C ASN A 262 22.53 5.17 14.79
N PHE A 263 22.23 5.08 13.50
CA PHE A 263 22.01 3.80 12.83
C PHE A 263 23.26 2.94 12.84
N ILE A 264 24.42 3.49 12.48
CA ILE A 264 25.70 2.78 12.51
C ILE A 264 26.11 2.42 13.94
N SER A 265 25.94 3.33 14.90
CA SER A 265 26.22 3.07 16.32
C SER A 265 25.35 1.94 16.91
N SER A 266 24.19 1.65 16.30
CA SER A 266 23.35 0.51 16.70
C SER A 266 23.87 -0.86 16.21
N ILE A 267 24.94 -0.89 15.41
CA ILE A 267 25.61 -2.11 14.96
C ILE A 267 26.69 -2.45 15.99
N THR A 268 26.31 -3.22 17.01
CA THR A 268 27.19 -3.66 18.10
C THR A 268 27.61 -5.12 17.92
N SER A 269 28.62 -5.57 18.66
CA SER A 269 29.06 -6.98 18.66
C SER A 269 28.00 -7.97 19.16
N SER A 270 26.96 -7.48 19.85
CA SER A 270 25.88 -8.28 20.43
C SER A 270 24.73 -8.59 19.47
N ILE A 271 24.73 -8.07 18.23
CA ILE A 271 23.64 -8.33 17.28
C ILE A 271 23.80 -9.69 16.58
N SER A 272 22.69 -10.35 16.26
CA SER A 272 22.72 -11.59 15.47
C SER A 272 23.19 -11.34 14.04
N SER A 273 23.84 -12.34 13.41
CA SER A 273 24.28 -12.29 12.01
C SER A 273 23.15 -11.90 11.04
N LYS A 274 21.93 -12.43 11.26
CA LYS A 274 20.73 -12.08 10.48
C LYS A 274 20.39 -10.58 10.58
N GLN A 275 20.47 -10.01 11.79
CA GLN A 275 20.19 -8.58 12.00
C GLN A 275 21.32 -7.69 11.45
N LEU A 276 22.58 -8.11 11.59
CA LEU A 276 23.72 -7.43 10.99
C LEU A 276 23.55 -7.31 9.48
N TRP A 277 23.36 -8.43 8.77
CA TRP A 277 23.20 -8.43 7.32
C TRP A 277 21.96 -7.66 6.86
N LYS A 278 20.88 -7.67 7.64
CA LYS A 278 19.71 -6.81 7.37
C LYS A 278 20.07 -5.33 7.44
N LYS A 279 20.85 -4.90 8.45
CA LYS A 279 21.30 -3.51 8.58
C LYS A 279 22.30 -3.13 7.48
N VAL A 280 23.24 -4.00 7.13
CA VAL A 280 24.21 -3.79 6.04
C VAL A 280 23.51 -3.64 4.69
N LYS A 281 22.55 -4.51 4.37
CA LYS A 281 21.75 -4.38 3.14
C LYS A 281 20.98 -3.06 3.10
N ALA A 282 20.35 -2.68 4.22
CA ALA A 282 19.65 -1.40 4.33
C ALA A 282 20.59 -0.19 4.19
N ALA A 283 21.83 -0.29 4.69
CA ALA A 283 22.86 0.73 4.54
C ALA A 283 23.28 0.94 3.08
N ASN A 284 23.38 -0.16 2.32
CA ASN A 284 23.72 -0.15 0.90
C ASN A 284 22.54 0.19 -0.02
N GLY A 285 21.38 0.58 0.53
CA GLY A 285 20.18 0.84 -0.25
C GLY A 285 19.57 -0.41 -0.90
N ILE A 286 20.02 -1.61 -0.51
CA ILE A 286 19.50 -2.88 -0.99
C ILE A 286 18.25 -3.20 -0.17
N TYR A 287 17.14 -2.62 -0.60
CA TYR A 287 15.82 -2.92 -0.05
C TYR A 287 15.20 -4.06 -0.84
N HIS A 288 14.77 -5.11 -0.13
CA HIS A 288 13.80 -6.03 -0.71
C HIS A 288 12.45 -5.32 -0.70
N GLU A 289 12.08 -4.73 -1.82
CA GLU A 289 10.67 -4.51 -2.09
C GLU A 289 10.02 -5.89 -2.20
N PHE A 290 8.89 -6.09 -1.53
CA PHE A 290 8.01 -7.21 -1.80
C PHE A 290 7.06 -6.71 -2.89
N PRO A 291 7.36 -6.91 -4.19
CA PRO A 291 6.37 -6.65 -5.21
C PRO A 291 5.16 -7.54 -4.90
N PHE A 292 3.96 -6.98 -4.99
CA PHE A 292 2.77 -7.82 -4.99
C PHE A 292 2.86 -8.71 -6.23
N PRO A 293 2.89 -10.05 -6.08
CA PRO A 293 3.02 -10.94 -7.21
C PRO A 293 1.75 -10.81 -8.05
N VAL A 294 1.86 -10.25 -9.25
CA VAL A 294 0.83 -10.37 -10.27
C VAL A 294 0.85 -11.82 -10.76
N LEU A 295 -0.28 -12.51 -10.64
CA LEU A 295 -0.40 -13.89 -11.11
C LEU A 295 -0.98 -13.91 -12.52
N ASN A 296 -0.31 -14.64 -13.42
CA ASN A 296 -0.79 -14.89 -14.78
C ASN A 296 -1.30 -16.33 -14.87
N THR A 297 -2.59 -16.49 -15.10
CA THR A 297 -3.28 -17.78 -15.29
C THR A 297 -3.72 -17.88 -16.74
N GLY A 298 -2.77 -18.20 -17.64
CA GLY A 298 -3.04 -18.32 -19.08
C GLY A 298 -3.53 -17.00 -19.70
N ASN A 299 -4.85 -16.79 -19.71
CA ASN A 299 -5.52 -15.63 -20.32
C ASN A 299 -5.89 -14.51 -19.32
N ALA A 300 -5.75 -14.75 -18.00
CA ALA A 300 -6.11 -13.76 -16.99
C ALA A 300 -4.90 -13.32 -16.17
N THR A 301 -4.89 -12.04 -15.83
CA THR A 301 -3.87 -11.42 -14.97
C THR A 301 -4.55 -10.94 -13.70
N HIS A 302 -4.17 -11.52 -12.56
CA HIS A 302 -4.72 -11.19 -11.25
C HIS A 302 -3.75 -10.30 -10.48
N SER A 303 -4.19 -9.10 -10.13
CA SER A 303 -3.41 -8.10 -9.40
C SER A 303 -3.99 -7.75 -8.02
N ALA A 304 -5.29 -8.00 -7.79
CA ALA A 304 -5.93 -7.77 -6.50
C ALA A 304 -5.56 -8.87 -5.49
N PRO A 305 -5.25 -8.53 -4.21
CA PRO A 305 -4.84 -9.52 -3.21
C PRO A 305 -5.86 -10.65 -2.97
N LEU A 306 -7.16 -10.34 -3.03
CA LEU A 306 -8.23 -11.33 -2.86
C LEU A 306 -8.25 -12.31 -4.04
N ASP A 307 -8.18 -11.80 -5.27
CA ASP A 307 -8.16 -12.63 -6.47
C ASP A 307 -6.92 -13.51 -6.52
N ILE A 308 -5.76 -12.96 -6.15
CA ILE A 308 -4.50 -13.71 -6.01
C ILE A 308 -4.67 -14.83 -4.99
N ALA A 309 -5.22 -14.53 -3.80
CA ALA A 309 -5.43 -15.53 -2.76
C ALA A 309 -6.38 -16.65 -3.20
N ASN A 310 -7.50 -16.29 -3.82
CA ASN A 310 -8.46 -17.26 -4.35
C ASN A 310 -7.87 -18.10 -5.49
N THR A 311 -7.08 -17.49 -6.38
CA THR A 311 -6.39 -18.19 -7.47
C THR A 311 -5.41 -19.23 -6.92
N LEU A 312 -4.61 -18.85 -5.91
CA LEU A 312 -3.73 -19.79 -5.22
C LEU A 312 -4.53 -20.89 -4.52
N GLY A 313 -5.62 -20.53 -3.84
CA GLY A 313 -6.54 -21.48 -3.20
C GLY A 313 -7.09 -22.51 -4.17
N HIS A 314 -7.56 -22.09 -5.34
CA HIS A 314 -8.02 -22.97 -6.41
C HIS A 314 -6.91 -23.88 -6.94
N ALA A 315 -5.71 -23.33 -7.16
CA ALA A 315 -4.56 -24.14 -7.60
C ALA A 315 -4.19 -25.22 -6.56
N PHE A 316 -4.14 -24.86 -5.26
CA PHE A 316 -3.87 -25.84 -4.21
C PHE A 316 -4.99 -26.87 -4.05
N ALA A 317 -6.25 -26.46 -4.20
CA ALA A 317 -7.39 -27.36 -4.20
C ALA A 317 -7.32 -28.35 -5.36
N GLN A 318 -6.95 -27.90 -6.56
CA GLN A 318 -6.74 -28.76 -7.72
C GLN A 318 -5.60 -29.74 -7.50
N VAL A 319 -4.43 -29.30 -7.03
CA VAL A 319 -3.29 -30.18 -6.73
C VAL A 319 -3.64 -31.21 -5.64
N SER A 320 -4.52 -30.84 -4.71
CA SER A 320 -4.99 -31.73 -3.63
C SER A 320 -6.26 -32.50 -4.00
N ALA A 321 -6.78 -32.33 -5.22
CA ALA A 321 -7.98 -33.00 -5.67
C ALA A 321 -7.74 -34.51 -5.80
N HIS A 322 -8.81 -35.29 -5.66
CA HIS A 322 -8.76 -36.74 -5.87
C HIS A 322 -8.13 -37.09 -7.23
N ASP A 323 -8.43 -36.27 -8.24
CA ASP A 323 -7.96 -36.45 -9.61
C ASP A 323 -6.49 -36.10 -9.85
N SER A 324 -5.79 -35.59 -8.84
CA SER A 324 -4.36 -35.29 -8.91
C SER A 324 -3.50 -36.43 -8.36
N TYR A 325 -4.09 -37.44 -7.70
CA TYR A 325 -3.37 -38.61 -7.22
C TYR A 325 -3.16 -39.67 -8.31
N SER A 326 -2.14 -40.51 -8.16
CA SER A 326 -1.92 -41.68 -9.04
C SER A 326 -3.08 -42.69 -8.94
N SER A 327 -3.30 -43.47 -10.00
CA SER A 327 -4.32 -44.53 -10.04
C SER A 327 -4.20 -45.51 -8.87
N ASP A 328 -2.97 -45.86 -8.52
CA ASP A 328 -2.66 -46.82 -7.46
C ASP A 328 -3.05 -46.24 -6.09
N PHE A 329 -2.70 -44.98 -5.83
CA PHE A 329 -3.07 -44.32 -4.58
C PHE A 329 -4.59 -44.12 -4.47
N ARG A 330 -5.27 -43.73 -5.55
CA ARG A 330 -6.74 -43.63 -5.55
C ARG A 330 -7.41 -44.95 -5.20
N THR A 331 -6.89 -46.06 -5.70
CA THR A 331 -7.40 -47.40 -5.39
C THR A 331 -7.25 -47.71 -3.90
N ILE A 332 -6.09 -47.40 -3.31
CA ILE A 332 -5.84 -47.55 -1.87
C ILE A 332 -6.77 -46.65 -1.04
N LYS A 333 -6.84 -45.35 -1.39
CA LYS A 333 -7.71 -44.36 -0.72
C LYS A 333 -9.17 -44.80 -0.76
N ASN A 334 -9.69 -45.15 -1.93
CA ASN A 334 -11.09 -45.59 -2.10
C ASN A 334 -11.39 -46.87 -1.32
N ARG A 335 -10.43 -47.80 -1.23
CA ARG A 335 -10.57 -48.99 -0.39
C ARG A 335 -10.59 -48.64 1.10
N ALA A 336 -9.70 -47.74 1.53
CA ALA A 336 -9.62 -47.29 2.92
C ALA A 336 -10.89 -46.53 3.34
N GLU A 337 -11.36 -45.57 2.54
CA GLU A 337 -12.54 -44.74 2.82
C GLU A 337 -13.86 -45.53 2.81
N ARG A 338 -13.91 -46.66 2.09
CA ARG A 338 -15.05 -47.61 2.17
C ARG A 338 -15.12 -48.35 3.50
N THR A 339 -14.05 -48.33 4.29
CA THR A 339 -14.05 -48.99 5.60
C THR A 339 -14.73 -48.05 6.61
N PRO A 340 -15.90 -48.40 7.14
CA PRO A 340 -16.60 -47.54 8.09
C PRO A 340 -15.78 -47.46 9.39
N LEU A 341 -15.45 -46.23 9.80
CA LEU A 341 -14.80 -45.97 11.07
C LEU A 341 -15.82 -46.10 12.21
N ARG A 342 -15.49 -46.89 13.24
CA ARG A 342 -16.28 -46.97 14.46
C ARG A 342 -15.78 -45.92 15.45
N PHE A 343 -16.54 -44.83 15.57
CA PHE A 343 -16.26 -43.75 16.52
C PHE A 343 -16.69 -44.07 17.97
N THR A 344 -17.34 -45.23 18.18
CA THR A 344 -17.73 -45.71 19.51
C THR A 344 -16.60 -46.53 20.14
N ALA A 345 -15.91 -45.96 21.13
CA ALA A 345 -14.95 -46.70 21.94
C ALA A 345 -15.66 -47.57 22.99
N ARG A 346 -15.21 -48.81 23.19
CA ARG A 346 -15.72 -49.71 24.25
C ARG A 346 -15.14 -49.44 25.63
N SER A 347 -14.06 -48.65 25.68
CA SER A 347 -13.33 -48.29 26.89
C SER A 347 -13.25 -46.77 27.00
N ALA A 348 -13.32 -46.25 28.23
CA ALA A 348 -13.01 -44.86 28.50
C ALA A 348 -11.51 -44.63 28.26
N LEU A 349 -11.19 -43.94 27.17
CA LEU A 349 -9.81 -43.62 26.80
C LEU A 349 -9.50 -42.20 27.30
N PRO A 350 -8.39 -41.97 28.02
CA PRO A 350 -8.10 -40.67 28.62
C PRO A 350 -8.13 -39.50 27.63
N TYR A 351 -7.69 -39.71 26.38
CA TYR A 351 -7.71 -38.69 25.34
C TYR A 351 -9.11 -38.34 24.80
N ASN A 352 -10.15 -39.08 25.18
CA ASN A 352 -11.55 -38.75 24.89
C ASN A 352 -12.24 -37.97 26.02
N SER A 353 -11.52 -37.72 27.13
CA SER A 353 -12.03 -36.95 28.25
C SER A 353 -12.17 -35.47 27.89
N GLU A 354 -12.98 -34.75 28.65
CA GLU A 354 -13.03 -33.29 28.59
C GLU A 354 -11.65 -32.67 28.82
N PHE A 355 -11.40 -31.57 28.11
CA PHE A 355 -10.20 -30.77 28.25
C PHE A 355 -10.14 -30.12 29.62
N ARG A 356 -8.95 -30.12 30.22
CA ARG A 356 -8.69 -29.51 31.52
C ARG A 356 -8.06 -28.13 31.37
N MET A 357 -8.23 -27.28 32.38
CA MET A 357 -7.68 -25.91 32.37
C MET A 357 -6.16 -25.87 32.14
N TYR A 358 -5.39 -26.80 32.72
CA TYR A 358 -3.94 -26.85 32.49
C TYR A 358 -3.60 -27.19 31.03
N GLU A 359 -4.41 -27.99 30.34
CA GLU A 359 -4.20 -28.36 28.94
C GLU A 359 -4.47 -27.16 28.05
N PHE A 360 -5.55 -26.45 28.34
CA PHE A 360 -5.92 -25.23 27.64
C PHE A 360 -4.86 -24.13 27.81
N GLN A 361 -4.42 -23.85 29.04
CA GLN A 361 -3.36 -22.87 29.31
C GLN A 361 -2.02 -23.29 28.69
N LYS A 362 -1.68 -24.58 28.71
CA LYS A 362 -0.47 -25.09 28.07
C LYS A 362 -0.54 -24.93 26.55
N ALA A 363 -1.66 -25.28 25.92
CA ALA A 363 -1.87 -25.08 24.49
C ALA A 363 -1.75 -23.60 24.11
N LEU A 364 -2.35 -22.71 24.89
CA LEU A 364 -2.32 -21.27 24.65
C LEU A 364 -0.92 -20.66 24.84
N SER A 365 -0.12 -21.14 25.79
CA SER A 365 1.26 -20.66 26.00
C SER A 365 2.25 -21.13 24.92
N LEU A 366 1.98 -22.28 24.29
CA LEU A 366 2.77 -22.81 23.17
C LEU A 366 2.36 -22.23 21.81
N ALA A 367 1.19 -21.59 21.74
CA ALA A 367 0.68 -21.00 20.51
C ALA A 367 1.52 -19.80 20.07
N HIS A 368 1.87 -19.77 18.78
CA HIS A 368 2.60 -18.66 18.16
C HIS A 368 1.61 -17.61 17.64
N ASP A 369 2.01 -16.34 17.63
CA ASP A 369 1.24 -15.25 17.03
C ASP A 369 1.17 -15.39 15.50
N THR A 370 0.17 -16.13 15.05
CA THR A 370 -0.16 -16.38 13.64
C THR A 370 -1.35 -15.52 13.21
N SER A 371 -1.63 -15.48 11.91
CA SER A 371 -2.80 -14.76 11.38
C SER A 371 -4.09 -15.33 11.98
N PRO A 372 -5.05 -14.48 12.40
CA PRO A 372 -6.32 -14.96 12.92
C PRO A 372 -7.11 -15.70 11.83
N GLY A 373 -8.04 -16.54 12.28
CA GLY A 373 -9.03 -17.16 11.40
C GLY A 373 -10.08 -16.14 10.92
N PRO A 374 -11.16 -16.63 10.28
CA PRO A 374 -12.28 -15.79 9.85
C PRO A 374 -12.94 -14.98 10.98
N ASP A 375 -12.85 -15.46 12.22
CA ASP A 375 -13.33 -14.80 13.44
C ASP A 375 -12.56 -13.52 13.82
N GLY A 376 -11.36 -13.31 13.27
CA GLY A 376 -10.50 -12.18 13.59
C GLY A 376 -9.84 -12.22 14.98
N ILE A 377 -9.99 -13.31 15.74
CA ILE A 377 -9.43 -13.47 17.09
C ILE A 377 -8.00 -13.98 17.00
N THR A 378 -7.09 -13.30 17.71
CA THR A 378 -5.67 -13.69 17.76
C THR A 378 -5.34 -14.41 19.06
N TYR A 379 -4.32 -15.28 19.04
CA TYR A 379 -3.77 -15.89 20.26
C TYR A 379 -3.30 -14.85 21.28
N ASN A 380 -2.89 -13.67 20.83
CA ASN A 380 -2.53 -12.57 21.72
C ASN A 380 -3.73 -12.04 22.52
N MET A 381 -4.92 -11.94 21.90
CA MET A 381 -6.15 -11.56 22.60
C MET A 381 -6.53 -12.62 23.64
N LEU A 382 -6.50 -13.90 23.27
CA LEU A 382 -6.84 -15.00 24.17
C LEU A 382 -5.92 -15.06 25.40
N ARG A 383 -4.62 -14.77 25.23
CA ARG A 383 -3.65 -14.73 26.34
C ARG A 383 -3.89 -13.59 27.35
N HIS A 384 -4.68 -12.58 26.99
CA HIS A 384 -5.01 -11.44 27.84
C HIS A 384 -6.45 -11.49 28.39
N LEU A 385 -7.15 -12.61 28.22
CA LEU A 385 -8.44 -12.84 28.89
C LEU A 385 -8.24 -13.09 30.39
N ASN A 386 -9.23 -12.70 31.19
CA ASN A 386 -9.24 -13.02 32.61
C ASN A 386 -9.50 -14.53 32.84
N THR A 387 -9.15 -15.04 34.03
CA THR A 387 -9.26 -16.47 34.36
C THR A 387 -10.70 -17.00 34.26
N THR A 388 -11.69 -16.16 34.60
CA THR A 388 -13.11 -16.49 34.49
C THR A 388 -13.53 -16.71 33.04
N SER A 389 -13.14 -15.80 32.15
CA SER A 389 -13.41 -15.86 30.72
C SER A 389 -12.71 -17.06 30.06
N LEU A 390 -11.48 -17.36 30.46
CA LEU A 390 -10.79 -18.59 30.03
C LEU A 390 -11.53 -19.85 30.49
N SER A 391 -12.16 -19.82 31.66
CA SER A 391 -12.94 -20.95 32.19
C SER A 391 -14.23 -21.15 31.40
N HIS A 392 -14.95 -20.07 31.07
CA HIS A 392 -16.13 -20.15 30.22
C HIS A 392 -15.79 -20.58 28.78
N LEU A 393 -14.66 -20.12 28.23
CA LEU A 393 -14.20 -20.56 26.92
C LEU A 393 -13.85 -22.07 26.91
N LEU A 394 -13.25 -22.58 28.00
CA LEU A 394 -13.03 -24.02 28.16
C LEU A 394 -14.34 -24.81 28.22
N ILE A 395 -15.35 -24.29 28.92
CA ILE A 395 -16.69 -24.91 28.95
C ILE A 395 -17.23 -25.01 27.52
N LEU A 396 -17.13 -23.94 26.72
CA LEU A 396 -17.58 -23.96 25.33
C LEU A 396 -16.83 -25.01 24.49
N PHE A 397 -15.51 -25.13 24.63
CA PHE A 397 -14.76 -26.18 23.93
C PHE A 397 -15.17 -27.59 24.36
N ASN A 398 -15.42 -27.82 25.65
CA ASN A 398 -15.92 -29.10 26.16
C ASN A 398 -17.35 -29.37 25.69
N ARG A 399 -18.20 -28.36 25.53
CA ARG A 399 -19.52 -28.51 24.91
C ARG A 399 -19.42 -28.96 23.45
N ILE A 400 -18.58 -28.30 22.65
CA ILE A 400 -18.32 -28.72 21.26
C ILE A 400 -17.84 -30.17 21.21
N TRP A 401 -16.92 -30.53 22.11
CA TRP A 401 -16.37 -31.88 22.20
C TRP A 401 -17.40 -32.94 22.58
N THR A 402 -18.21 -32.68 23.61
CA THR A 402 -19.17 -33.65 24.16
C THR A 402 -20.46 -33.75 23.33
N GLU A 403 -20.98 -32.63 22.83
CA GLU A 403 -22.19 -32.59 22.00
C GLU A 403 -21.93 -33.04 20.55
N GLN A 404 -20.66 -33.12 20.12
CA GLN A 404 -20.24 -33.47 18.76
C GLN A 404 -20.87 -32.58 17.67
N LYS A 405 -21.16 -31.33 18.04
CA LYS A 405 -21.71 -30.31 17.16
C LYS A 405 -20.65 -29.24 16.93
N TYR A 406 -20.38 -28.95 15.67
CA TYR A 406 -19.40 -27.94 15.28
C TYR A 406 -20.13 -26.70 14.77
N PRO A 407 -19.64 -25.49 15.10
CA PRO A 407 -20.24 -24.26 14.58
C PRO A 407 -20.19 -24.25 13.05
N SER A 408 -21.28 -23.82 12.42
CA SER A 408 -21.29 -23.58 10.97
C SER A 408 -20.39 -22.39 10.64
N GLN A 409 -19.50 -22.55 9.65
CA GLN A 409 -18.67 -21.47 9.12
C GLN A 409 -19.42 -20.57 8.15
#